data_AF-A0ABD3UPB1-F1
#
_entry.id   AF-A0ABD3UPB1-F1
#
_cell.length_a   1.000
_cell.length_b   1.000
_cell.length_c   1.000
_cell.angle_alpha   90.00
_cell.angle_beta   90.00
_cell.angle_gamma   90.00
#
_symmetry.space_group_name_H-M   'P 1'
#
loop_
_entity.id
_entity.type
_entity.pdbx_description
1 polymer ?
#
loop_
_entity_poly.entity_id
_entity_poly.type
_entity_poly.pdbx_seq_one_letter_code
_entity_poly.pdbx_strand_id
1 'polypeptide(L)'
;MGLPFIRRSPLSIFYIPPPRFLILLFFCFLALFLVFEVDDFVSRTKTIVGHNLEPTPWHVFPFKPSDQESKYSKASKIIQCSYLTTCGLNDTTPEEKQSHNAHDHDPPAQCPDFFRHIRRDLEPWAQTNITMAHVAEAQKLAAFRVVIVGGKLYVDFYYACVQSRAMFTVWGFLQLLKRYPGRVPDVDLMFDCMDKPTVNRTEHSYMPLPLFRYCTTPQHFDIPFPDWSYWGWSEINIEPWDQEFRNIKQGSRRRRWENKWPIAYWKGNPDVASPLRMELLNCNDPNNWRAQILRQDWGEAARKGFKESKLSQQCDHRYKIYAEGYAWSVSLKYILSCGSVPLIISQQYEDFLTRGLVPNINFLPIPPLDLCQSIKSAVDWGNQHPSQAKAIGRAAQDFMASLSMERVYDYMYHLVTEYSKLQTFQPVQPSTALEVCTEYVLCFADQKQQRWLHKSAAVPSSTPPCSLPN
;
A
#
# COMPACT_ATOMS: atom_id res chain seq x y z
N MET A 1 -44.67 74.91 57.32
CA MET A 1 -44.32 74.19 56.08
C MET A 1 -42.99 74.73 55.59
N GLY A 2 -41.97 73.87 55.55
CA GLY A 2 -40.62 74.19 55.09
C GLY A 2 -39.78 72.91 55.12
N LEU A 3 -39.76 72.20 54.00
CA LEU A 3 -38.95 70.98 53.78
C LEU A 3 -37.49 71.35 53.53
N PRO A 4 -36.50 70.61 54.08
CA PRO A 4 -35.14 70.68 53.58
C PRO A 4 -34.61 69.35 53.01
N PHE A 5 -33.96 69.51 51.85
CA PHE A 5 -32.73 68.87 51.37
C PHE A 5 -32.65 67.33 51.21
N ILE A 6 -32.78 66.90 49.94
CA ILE A 6 -32.25 65.62 49.45
C ILE A 6 -30.79 65.82 49.01
N ARG A 7 -29.88 65.09 49.66
CA ARG A 7 -28.46 64.94 49.31
C ARG A 7 -28.32 64.24 47.94
N ARG A 8 -27.62 64.86 46.99
CA ARG A 8 -27.13 64.18 45.78
C ARG A 8 -25.82 63.45 46.10
N SER A 9 -25.79 62.14 45.88
CA SER A 9 -24.58 61.33 45.83
C SER A 9 -23.88 61.51 44.47
N PRO A 10 -22.53 61.55 44.40
CA PRO A 10 -21.82 61.72 43.13
C PRO A 10 -21.89 60.45 42.29
N LEU A 11 -22.08 60.60 40.98
CA LEU A 11 -21.99 59.51 40.00
C LEU A 11 -20.63 58.82 40.11
N SER A 12 -20.63 57.48 40.16
CA SER A 12 -19.41 56.70 40.05
C SER A 12 -18.78 56.91 38.68
N ILE A 13 -17.55 57.43 38.68
CA ILE A 13 -16.68 57.51 37.52
C ILE A 13 -16.52 56.09 36.98
N PHE A 14 -16.99 55.84 35.76
CA PHE A 14 -16.67 54.62 35.02
C PHE A 14 -15.15 54.48 34.97
N TYR A 15 -14.62 53.47 35.66
CA TYR A 15 -13.21 53.09 35.59
C TYR A 15 -12.93 52.62 34.16
N ILE A 16 -12.45 53.53 33.31
CA ILE A 16 -11.98 53.17 31.97
C ILE A 16 -10.73 52.30 32.20
N PRO A 17 -10.73 51.03 31.76
CA PRO A 17 -9.56 50.18 31.93
C PRO A 17 -8.35 50.85 31.26
N PRO A 18 -7.17 50.84 31.90
CA PRO A 18 -6.01 51.54 31.36
C PRO A 18 -5.72 51.04 29.93
N PRO A 19 -5.22 51.89 29.02
CA PRO A 19 -5.01 51.52 27.60
C PRO A 19 -4.17 50.24 27.43
N ARG A 20 -3.30 49.92 28.39
CA ARG A 20 -2.55 48.67 28.46
C ARG A 20 -3.43 47.41 28.55
N PHE A 21 -4.56 47.48 29.25
CA PHE A 21 -5.51 46.37 29.40
C PHE A 21 -6.29 46.12 28.11
N LEU A 22 -6.69 47.19 27.40
CA LEU A 22 -7.33 47.08 26.08
C LEU A 22 -6.37 46.52 25.03
N ILE A 23 -5.09 46.93 25.08
CA ILE A 23 -4.03 46.38 24.22
C ILE A 23 -3.82 44.89 24.51
N LEU A 24 -3.72 44.51 25.79
CA LEU A 24 -3.57 43.10 26.19
C LEU A 24 -4.77 42.25 25.72
N LEU A 25 -5.99 42.74 25.93
CA LEU A 25 -7.21 42.08 25.44
C LEU A 25 -7.20 41.91 23.91
N PHE A 26 -6.82 42.95 23.17
CA PHE A 26 -6.71 42.89 21.71
C PHE A 26 -5.71 41.80 21.27
N PHE A 27 -4.52 41.74 21.88
CA PHE A 27 -3.54 40.69 21.59
C PHE A 27 -4.05 39.29 21.98
N CYS A 28 -4.78 39.16 23.10
CA CYS A 28 -5.41 37.89 23.47
C CYS A 28 -6.48 37.44 22.46
N PHE A 29 -7.33 38.36 22.00
CA PHE A 29 -8.34 38.08 20.96
C PHE A 29 -7.69 37.71 19.63
N LEU A 30 -6.65 38.43 19.22
CA LEU A 30 -5.89 38.12 18.02
C LEU A 30 -5.23 36.73 18.10
N ALA A 31 -4.64 36.39 19.25
CA ALA A 31 -4.06 35.07 19.48
C ALA A 31 -5.11 33.95 19.42
N LEU A 32 -6.27 34.15 20.06
CA LEU A 32 -7.41 33.22 19.99
C LEU A 32 -7.94 33.04 18.57
N PHE A 33 -8.08 34.15 17.83
CA PHE A 33 -8.49 34.12 16.43
C PHE A 33 -7.49 33.34 15.57
N LEU A 34 -6.18 33.61 15.72
CA LEU A 34 -5.14 32.86 15.02
C LEU A 34 -5.15 31.37 15.37
N VAL A 35 -5.39 31.00 16.63
CA VAL A 35 -5.54 29.60 17.04
C VAL A 35 -6.72 28.95 16.32
N PHE A 36 -7.87 29.64 16.27
CA PHE A 36 -9.08 29.14 15.62
C PHE A 36 -8.89 28.95 14.11
N GLU A 37 -8.31 29.94 13.43
CA GLU A 37 -8.01 29.86 11.99
C GLU A 37 -7.01 28.75 11.67
N VAL A 38 -5.98 28.56 12.51
CA VAL A 38 -5.04 27.44 12.36
C VAL A 38 -5.73 26.10 12.54
N ASP A 39 -6.64 25.98 13.51
CA ASP A 39 -7.39 24.74 13.76
C ASP A 39 -8.36 24.43 12.62
N ASP A 40 -9.09 25.44 12.13
CA ASP A 40 -9.99 25.33 10.98
C ASP A 40 -9.21 24.90 9.72
N PHE A 41 -8.08 25.55 9.43
CA PHE A 41 -7.23 25.19 8.29
C PHE A 41 -6.71 23.76 8.37
N VAL A 42 -6.17 23.34 9.52
CA VAL A 42 -5.69 21.96 9.72
C VAL A 42 -6.83 20.96 9.58
N SER A 43 -8.02 21.28 10.08
CA SER A 43 -9.19 20.40 10.01
C SER A 43 -9.70 20.19 8.59
N ARG A 44 -9.56 21.20 7.70
CA ARG A 44 -10.04 21.13 6.30
C ARG A 44 -9.01 20.55 5.34
N THR A 45 -7.71 20.67 5.65
CA THR A 45 -6.64 20.30 4.70
C THR A 45 -6.27 18.84 4.79
N LYS A 46 -6.80 18.05 3.84
CA LYS A 46 -6.53 16.61 3.71
C LYS A 46 -5.12 16.35 3.20
N THR A 47 -4.42 15.38 3.78
CA THR A 47 -3.03 15.08 3.42
C THR A 47 -2.76 13.58 3.32
N ILE A 48 -1.66 13.24 2.66
CA ILE A 48 -1.22 11.85 2.40
C ILE A 48 -0.89 11.06 3.67
N VAL A 49 -0.60 11.76 4.78
CA VAL A 49 -0.33 11.15 6.10
C VAL A 49 -1.58 11.13 6.99
N GLY A 50 -2.75 11.53 6.47
CA GLY A 50 -4.02 11.39 7.17
C GLY A 50 -4.19 12.30 8.40
N HIS A 51 -3.46 13.42 8.45
CA HIS A 51 -3.47 14.35 9.57
C HIS A 51 -4.86 14.67 10.16
N ASN A 52 -5.86 14.91 9.31
CA ASN A 52 -7.22 15.30 9.66
C ASN A 52 -8.26 14.34 9.08
N LEU A 53 -7.84 13.11 8.75
CA LEU A 53 -8.72 12.11 8.19
C LEU A 53 -9.09 11.09 9.25
N GLU A 54 -10.38 10.79 9.33
CA GLU A 54 -10.86 9.65 10.10
C GLU A 54 -10.38 8.34 9.45
N PRO A 55 -10.18 7.27 10.22
CA PRO A 55 -9.99 5.95 9.64
C PRO A 55 -11.22 5.57 8.79
N THR A 56 -11.02 4.69 7.80
CA THR A 56 -12.14 4.19 7.00
C THR A 56 -13.21 3.55 7.90
N PRO A 57 -14.52 3.74 7.64
CA PRO A 57 -15.59 3.13 8.43
C PRO A 57 -15.52 1.59 8.54
N TRP A 58 -14.91 0.94 7.55
CA TRP A 58 -14.66 -0.52 7.51
C TRP A 58 -13.31 -0.92 8.14
N HIS A 59 -12.65 -0.02 8.87
CA HIS A 59 -11.42 -0.35 9.60
C HIS A 59 -11.76 -1.13 10.87
N VAL A 60 -11.25 -2.36 10.98
CA VAL A 60 -11.51 -3.25 12.12
C VAL A 60 -10.45 -3.13 13.22
N PHE A 61 -9.28 -2.55 12.92
CA PHE A 61 -8.20 -2.43 13.91
C PHE A 61 -8.28 -1.09 14.66
N PRO A 62 -7.90 -1.03 15.94
CA PRO A 62 -7.93 0.23 16.68
C PRO A 62 -6.95 1.22 16.07
N PHE A 63 -7.45 2.41 15.72
CA PHE A 63 -6.63 3.54 15.28
C PHE A 63 -5.73 3.97 16.44
N LYS A 64 -4.42 4.02 16.22
CA LYS A 64 -3.47 4.62 17.16
C LYS A 64 -3.14 6.02 16.65
N PRO A 65 -3.67 7.09 17.27
CA PRO A 65 -3.28 8.44 16.90
C PRO A 65 -1.77 8.60 17.10
N SER A 66 -1.13 9.32 16.16
CA SER A 66 0.27 9.70 16.28
C SER A 66 0.40 10.84 17.30
N ASP A 67 0.48 10.49 18.58
CA ASP A 67 0.57 11.44 19.68
C ASP A 67 1.99 11.97 19.89
N GLN A 68 2.52 12.83 19.00
CA GLN A 68 3.76 13.58 19.32
C GLN A 68 3.87 14.99 18.74
N GLU A 69 3.08 15.40 17.74
CA GLU A 69 3.23 16.73 17.13
C GLU A 69 2.23 17.76 17.67
N SER A 70 2.72 18.97 17.95
CA SER A 70 1.85 20.09 18.28
C SER A 70 1.00 20.50 17.08
N LYS A 71 -0.20 21.05 17.33
CA LYS A 71 -1.10 21.56 16.28
C LYS A 71 -0.40 22.54 15.33
N TYR A 72 0.47 23.39 15.86
CA TYR A 72 1.25 24.36 15.07
C TYR A 72 2.31 23.70 14.19
N SER A 73 3.02 22.69 14.69
CA SER A 73 3.98 21.92 13.88
C SER A 73 3.28 21.28 12.69
N LYS A 74 2.13 20.66 12.95
CA LYS A 74 1.28 20.05 11.94
C LYS A 74 0.76 21.07 10.92
N ALA A 75 0.24 22.21 11.37
CA ALA A 75 -0.20 23.29 10.48
C ALA A 75 0.94 23.82 9.60
N SER A 76 2.09 24.08 10.21
CA SER A 76 3.30 24.52 9.49
C SER A 76 3.72 23.49 8.45
N LYS A 77 3.69 22.19 8.80
CA LYS A 77 4.01 21.10 7.89
C LYS A 77 3.05 21.01 6.71
N ILE A 78 1.74 21.14 6.98
CA ILE A 78 0.71 21.14 5.95
C ILE A 78 0.90 22.33 4.99
N ILE A 79 1.12 23.54 5.52
CA ILE A 79 1.38 24.73 4.69
C ILE A 79 2.64 24.52 3.84
N GLN A 80 3.73 24.09 4.46
CA GLN A 80 4.99 23.86 3.79
C GLN A 80 4.88 22.83 2.67
N CYS A 81 4.27 21.68 2.96
CA CYS A 81 4.26 20.55 2.04
C CYS A 81 3.16 20.63 0.99
N SER A 82 1.97 21.17 1.31
CA SER A 82 0.85 21.22 0.38
C SER A 82 0.77 22.50 -0.45
N TYR A 83 1.30 23.62 0.04
CA TYR A 83 1.12 24.93 -0.60
C TYR A 83 2.42 25.64 -0.95
N LEU A 84 3.49 25.45 -0.16
CA LEU A 84 4.80 26.06 -0.43
C LEU A 84 5.75 25.14 -1.21
N THR A 85 5.45 23.85 -1.27
CA THR A 85 6.18 22.89 -2.10
C THR A 85 5.58 22.93 -3.49
N THR A 86 6.39 23.29 -4.47
CA THR A 86 5.97 23.42 -5.86
C THR A 86 6.39 22.19 -6.66
N CYS A 87 5.43 21.57 -7.31
CA CYS A 87 5.69 20.52 -8.27
C CYS A 87 6.32 21.13 -9.53
N GLY A 88 7.57 20.78 -9.82
CA GLY A 88 8.29 21.20 -11.03
C GLY A 88 9.41 22.22 -10.88
N LEU A 89 9.85 22.60 -9.67
CA LEU A 89 11.02 23.50 -9.52
C LEU A 89 12.38 22.83 -9.73
N ASN A 90 12.46 21.49 -9.67
CA ASN A 90 13.71 20.75 -9.86
C ASN A 90 13.82 20.03 -11.21
N ASP A 91 12.85 20.17 -12.10
CA ASP A 91 12.97 19.71 -13.49
C ASP A 91 13.80 20.71 -14.32
N THR A 92 15.02 20.97 -13.85
CA THR A 92 16.14 21.34 -14.74
C THR A 92 16.92 20.07 -15.08
N THR A 93 16.20 19.01 -15.43
CA THR A 93 16.78 18.04 -16.35
C THR A 93 16.79 18.78 -17.70
N PRO A 94 17.95 18.99 -18.34
CA PRO A 94 17.96 19.55 -19.68
C PRO A 94 16.96 18.74 -20.51
N GLU A 95 16.18 19.39 -21.35
CA GLU A 95 15.74 18.77 -22.59
C GLU A 95 17.02 18.36 -23.35
N GLU A 96 17.67 17.28 -22.92
CA GLU A 96 18.37 16.46 -23.87
C GLU A 96 17.25 16.03 -24.81
N LYS A 97 17.19 16.74 -25.94
CA LYS A 97 16.87 16.15 -27.22
C LYS A 97 17.79 14.93 -27.37
N GLN A 98 17.52 13.85 -26.64
CA GLN A 98 17.90 12.54 -27.06
C GLN A 98 17.15 12.36 -28.36
N SER A 99 17.87 12.65 -29.44
CA SER A 99 17.62 12.08 -30.74
C SER A 99 17.16 10.64 -30.48
N HIS A 100 15.86 10.40 -30.60
CA HIS A 100 15.29 9.06 -30.59
C HIS A 100 15.80 8.35 -31.85
N ASN A 101 17.08 7.97 -31.84
CA ASN A 101 17.52 6.78 -32.54
C ASN A 101 17.15 5.62 -31.63
N ALA A 102 15.84 5.45 -31.41
CA ALA A 102 15.33 4.15 -31.03
C ALA A 102 15.73 3.24 -32.19
N HIS A 103 16.52 2.22 -31.91
CA HIS A 103 16.45 1.01 -32.72
C HIS A 103 15.03 0.46 -32.53
N ASP A 104 14.09 1.03 -33.29
CA ASP A 104 12.65 0.75 -33.30
C ASP A 104 12.36 -0.58 -34.03
N HIS A 105 13.33 -1.50 -34.01
CA HIS A 105 13.32 -2.72 -34.81
C HIS A 105 13.13 -3.99 -33.99
N ASP A 106 13.28 -3.95 -32.66
CA ASP A 106 12.98 -5.10 -31.82
C ASP A 106 11.57 -4.96 -31.22
N PRO A 107 10.68 -5.95 -31.41
CA PRO A 107 9.36 -5.95 -30.79
C PRO A 107 9.50 -5.91 -29.26
N PRO A 108 8.57 -5.25 -28.54
CA PRO A 108 8.63 -5.22 -27.09
C PRO A 108 8.65 -6.65 -26.55
N ALA A 109 9.44 -6.88 -25.50
CA ALA A 109 9.42 -8.17 -24.82
C ALA A 109 7.98 -8.51 -24.40
N GLN A 110 7.61 -9.78 -24.49
CA GLN A 110 6.29 -10.23 -24.04
C GLN A 110 6.16 -10.03 -22.51
N CYS A 111 5.00 -9.54 -22.06
CA CYS A 111 4.68 -9.53 -20.63
C CYS A 111 4.47 -10.96 -20.11
N PRO A 112 4.68 -11.21 -18.81
CA PRO A 112 4.32 -12.50 -18.21
C PRO A 112 2.87 -12.87 -18.52
N ASP A 113 2.61 -14.13 -18.85
CA ASP A 113 1.29 -14.58 -19.32
C ASP A 113 0.17 -14.30 -18.31
N PHE A 114 0.46 -14.27 -17.01
CA PHE A 114 -0.54 -13.98 -15.98
C PHE A 114 -1.05 -12.53 -16.02
N PHE A 115 -0.40 -11.63 -16.76
CA PHE A 115 -0.92 -10.26 -16.97
C PHE A 115 -2.24 -10.27 -17.74
N ARG A 116 -2.58 -11.36 -18.45
CA ARG A 116 -3.90 -11.54 -19.08
C ARG A 116 -5.07 -11.41 -18.10
N HIS A 117 -4.83 -11.64 -16.80
CA HIS A 117 -5.84 -11.49 -15.76
C HIS A 117 -6.31 -10.04 -15.56
N ILE A 118 -5.57 -9.05 -16.05
CA ILE A 118 -6.06 -7.65 -16.12
C ILE A 118 -7.39 -7.61 -16.88
N ARG A 119 -7.50 -8.32 -18.02
CA ARG A 119 -8.76 -8.36 -18.78
C ARG A 119 -9.90 -8.98 -17.99
N ARG A 120 -9.63 -10.03 -17.23
CA ARG A 120 -10.64 -10.68 -16.38
C ARG A 120 -11.10 -9.76 -15.25
N ASP A 121 -10.16 -9.03 -14.63
CA ASP A 121 -10.47 -8.13 -13.52
C ASP A 121 -11.24 -6.89 -14.01
N LEU A 122 -11.06 -6.49 -15.28
CA LEU A 122 -11.78 -5.37 -15.91
C LEU A 122 -13.01 -5.78 -16.75
N GLU A 123 -13.22 -7.08 -16.98
CA GLU A 123 -14.33 -7.64 -17.77
C GLU A 123 -15.72 -7.13 -17.37
N PRO A 124 -16.05 -6.89 -16.07
CA PRO A 124 -17.36 -6.39 -15.67
C PRO A 124 -17.76 -5.07 -16.33
N TRP A 125 -16.79 -4.26 -16.76
CA TRP A 125 -17.03 -2.97 -17.42
C TRP A 125 -16.80 -3.00 -18.93
N ALA A 126 -16.45 -4.15 -19.52
CA ALA A 126 -16.18 -4.24 -20.96
C ALA A 126 -17.41 -3.92 -21.83
N GLN A 127 -18.63 -4.15 -21.32
CA GLN A 127 -19.89 -3.87 -22.02
C GLN A 127 -20.60 -2.62 -21.48
N THR A 128 -20.53 -2.39 -20.17
CA THR A 128 -21.24 -1.30 -19.49
C THR A 128 -20.45 0.00 -19.46
N ASN A 129 -19.14 -0.06 -19.69
CA ASN A 129 -18.19 1.02 -19.48
C ASN A 129 -18.18 1.57 -18.04
N ILE A 130 -17.27 2.50 -17.79
CA ILE A 130 -17.13 3.24 -16.54
C ILE A 130 -17.60 4.68 -16.78
N THR A 131 -18.64 5.08 -16.07
CA THR A 131 -19.20 6.45 -16.12
C THR A 131 -18.80 7.23 -14.87
N MET A 132 -18.97 8.55 -14.87
CA MET A 132 -18.77 9.35 -13.65
C MET A 132 -19.65 8.90 -12.49
N ALA A 133 -20.83 8.33 -12.76
CA ALA A 133 -21.68 7.75 -11.72
C ALA A 133 -21.05 6.53 -11.06
N HIS A 134 -20.34 5.68 -11.80
CA HIS A 134 -19.60 4.55 -11.25
C HIS A 134 -18.49 5.00 -10.31
N VAL A 135 -17.71 6.00 -10.73
CA VAL A 135 -16.63 6.57 -9.91
C VAL A 135 -17.20 7.25 -8.67
N ALA A 136 -18.25 8.05 -8.81
CA ALA A 136 -18.91 8.72 -7.69
C ALA A 136 -19.51 7.73 -6.67
N GLU A 137 -20.09 6.63 -7.14
CA GLU A 137 -20.63 5.60 -6.25
C GLU A 137 -19.52 4.79 -5.56
N ALA A 138 -18.46 4.43 -6.30
CA ALA A 138 -17.27 3.77 -5.75
C ALA A 138 -16.55 4.61 -4.68
N GLN A 139 -16.69 5.95 -4.71
CA GLN A 139 -16.14 6.85 -3.71
C GLN A 139 -16.55 6.47 -2.28
N LYS A 140 -17.78 5.97 -2.09
CA LYS A 140 -18.31 5.58 -0.77
C LYS A 140 -17.51 4.44 -0.13
N LEU A 141 -16.75 3.70 -0.92
CA LEU A 141 -15.95 2.54 -0.53
C LEU A 141 -14.44 2.81 -0.65
N ALA A 142 -14.04 4.04 -0.98
CA ALA A 142 -12.66 4.41 -1.28
C ALA A 142 -12.03 5.22 -0.14
N ALA A 143 -10.74 4.97 0.12
CA ALA A 143 -9.94 5.79 1.01
C ALA A 143 -9.46 7.07 0.32
N PHE A 144 -9.21 7.03 -0.99
CA PHE A 144 -8.81 8.18 -1.79
C PHE A 144 -9.10 7.97 -3.28
N ARG A 145 -9.17 9.07 -4.01
CA ARG A 145 -9.30 9.13 -5.47
C ARG A 145 -7.96 9.52 -6.09
N VAL A 146 -7.57 8.82 -7.15
CA VAL A 146 -6.38 9.13 -7.95
C VAL A 146 -6.83 9.60 -9.31
N VAL A 147 -6.32 10.76 -9.74
CA VAL A 147 -6.57 11.32 -11.06
C VAL A 147 -5.24 11.63 -11.72
N ILE A 148 -5.02 11.12 -12.92
CA ILE A 148 -3.87 11.47 -13.76
C ILE A 148 -4.40 12.28 -14.93
N VAL A 149 -3.88 13.49 -15.13
CA VAL A 149 -4.23 14.36 -16.26
C VAL A 149 -2.96 15.02 -16.77
N GLY A 150 -2.68 14.90 -18.07
CA GLY A 150 -1.52 15.54 -18.70
C GLY A 150 -0.19 15.10 -18.09
N GLY A 151 -0.09 13.85 -17.65
CA GLY A 151 1.11 13.30 -16.99
C GLY A 151 1.34 13.78 -15.55
N LYS A 152 0.39 14.51 -14.97
CA LYS A 152 0.43 14.97 -13.56
C LYS A 152 -0.48 14.11 -12.69
N LEU A 153 -0.09 13.91 -11.44
CA LEU A 153 -0.85 13.14 -10.46
C LEU A 153 -1.61 14.07 -9.51
N TYR A 154 -2.90 13.82 -9.34
CA TYR A 154 -3.76 14.48 -8.37
C TYR A 154 -4.40 13.45 -7.45
N VAL A 155 -4.48 13.76 -6.16
CA VAL A 155 -5.07 12.86 -5.16
C VAL A 155 -6.04 13.61 -4.26
N ASP A 156 -7.25 13.08 -4.10
CA ASP A 156 -8.23 13.53 -3.11
C ASP A 156 -8.41 12.45 -2.06
N PHE A 157 -8.03 12.75 -0.81
CA PHE A 157 -8.12 11.81 0.28
C PHE A 157 -9.50 11.88 0.95
N TYR A 158 -10.05 10.74 1.36
CA TYR A 158 -11.34 10.66 2.06
C TYR A 158 -11.16 10.12 3.48
N TYR A 159 -10.28 9.12 3.63
CA TYR A 159 -10.01 8.45 4.88
C TYR A 159 -8.51 8.20 5.08
N ALA A 160 -8.11 8.07 6.35
CA ALA A 160 -6.76 7.67 6.72
C ALA A 160 -6.55 6.18 6.43
N CYS A 161 -5.40 5.87 5.84
CA CYS A 161 -4.93 4.51 5.65
C CYS A 161 -4.13 4.01 6.85
N VAL A 162 -4.11 2.69 7.05
CA VAL A 162 -3.21 2.06 8.03
C VAL A 162 -1.77 2.36 7.66
N GLN A 163 -0.97 2.87 8.61
CA GLN A 163 0.47 3.11 8.41
C GLN A 163 0.74 4.01 7.17
N SER A 164 1.94 3.95 6.60
CA SER A 164 2.33 4.70 5.39
C SER A 164 1.78 4.13 4.07
N ARG A 165 0.74 3.29 4.10
CA ARG A 165 0.21 2.62 2.89
C ARG A 165 -0.21 3.61 1.81
N ALA A 166 -0.95 4.67 2.17
CA ALA A 166 -1.33 5.72 1.22
C ALA A 166 -0.09 6.34 0.56
N MET A 167 0.92 6.69 1.38
CA MET A 167 2.15 7.31 0.92
C MET A 167 2.89 6.45 -0.11
N PHE A 168 3.13 5.18 0.19
CA PHE A 168 3.87 4.30 -0.70
C PHE A 168 3.07 3.88 -1.95
N THR A 169 1.74 3.79 -1.86
CA THR A 169 0.89 3.55 -3.04
C THR A 169 0.85 4.75 -3.99
N VAL A 170 0.69 5.96 -3.45
CA VAL A 170 0.77 7.20 -4.23
C VAL A 170 2.18 7.40 -4.80
N TRP A 171 3.23 7.07 -4.03
CA TRP A 171 4.60 7.02 -4.54
C TRP A 171 4.72 6.08 -5.74
N GLY A 172 4.05 4.93 -5.70
CA GLY A 172 4.00 3.99 -6.82
C GLY A 172 3.47 4.62 -8.12
N PHE A 173 2.36 5.36 -8.05
CA PHE A 173 1.84 6.10 -9.21
C PHE A 173 2.83 7.18 -9.71
N LEU A 174 3.47 7.93 -8.81
CA LEU A 174 4.53 8.87 -9.21
C LEU A 174 5.69 8.18 -9.92
N GLN A 175 6.12 7.03 -9.40
CA GLN A 175 7.20 6.28 -10.02
C GLN A 175 6.80 5.67 -11.37
N LEU A 176 5.52 5.28 -11.54
CA LEU A 176 4.97 4.87 -12.83
C LEU A 176 5.05 6.01 -13.85
N LEU A 177 4.61 7.22 -13.48
CA LEU A 177 4.69 8.41 -14.33
C LEU A 177 6.14 8.75 -14.70
N LYS A 178 7.06 8.66 -13.73
CA LYS A 178 8.50 8.88 -13.95
C LYS A 178 9.11 7.80 -14.83
N ARG A 179 8.66 6.55 -14.71
CA ARG A 179 9.17 5.41 -15.50
C ARG A 179 8.71 5.50 -16.96
N TYR A 180 7.47 5.92 -17.20
CA TYR A 180 6.90 6.05 -18.55
C TYR A 180 6.36 7.46 -18.84
N PRO A 181 7.23 8.49 -18.90
CA PRO A 181 6.81 9.88 -19.11
C PRO A 181 6.01 10.04 -20.40
N GLY A 182 4.87 10.71 -20.32
CA GLY A 182 3.98 10.99 -21.47
C GLY A 182 3.26 9.77 -22.06
N ARG A 183 3.41 8.57 -21.48
CA ARG A 183 2.77 7.34 -21.99
C ARG A 183 1.61 6.86 -21.13
N VAL A 184 1.59 7.21 -19.84
CA VAL A 184 0.46 6.89 -18.95
C VAL A 184 -0.73 7.77 -19.35
N PRO A 185 -1.89 7.18 -19.69
CA PRO A 185 -3.04 7.96 -20.13
C PRO A 185 -3.68 8.74 -18.98
N ASP A 186 -4.50 9.72 -19.36
CA ASP A 186 -5.40 10.37 -18.42
C ASP A 186 -6.36 9.32 -17.84
N VAL A 187 -6.52 9.29 -16.52
CA VAL A 187 -7.34 8.28 -15.83
C VAL A 187 -7.93 8.84 -14.54
N ASP A 188 -9.10 8.35 -14.15
CA ASP A 188 -9.79 8.72 -12.91
C ASP A 188 -10.26 7.47 -12.16
N LEU A 189 -9.64 7.15 -11.01
CA LEU A 189 -9.91 5.90 -10.30
C LEU A 189 -10.09 6.09 -8.79
N MET A 190 -10.89 5.21 -8.21
CA MET A 190 -11.08 5.10 -6.76
C MET A 190 -10.17 4.01 -6.20
N PHE A 191 -9.52 4.29 -5.06
CA PHE A 191 -8.60 3.36 -4.41
C PHE A 191 -8.95 3.19 -2.93
N ASP A 192 -8.94 1.94 -2.45
CA ASP A 192 -8.97 1.65 -1.03
C ASP A 192 -7.74 0.86 -0.57
N CYS A 193 -7.11 1.36 0.49
CA CYS A 193 -5.84 0.90 1.02
C CYS A 193 -5.96 -0.12 2.16
N MET A 194 -7.16 -0.66 2.39
CA MET A 194 -7.43 -1.63 3.45
C MET A 194 -7.31 -3.07 2.93
N ASP A 195 -7.35 -4.03 3.85
CA ASP A 195 -6.97 -5.41 3.56
C ASP A 195 -8.05 -6.24 2.82
N LYS A 196 -9.34 -6.09 3.13
CA LYS A 196 -10.37 -6.96 2.54
C LYS A 196 -11.00 -6.34 1.30
N PRO A 197 -11.29 -7.12 0.25
CA PRO A 197 -12.13 -6.67 -0.84
C PRO A 197 -13.55 -6.39 -0.32
N THR A 198 -14.25 -5.48 -1.00
CA THR A 198 -15.48 -4.86 -0.49
C THR A 198 -16.62 -4.82 -1.50
N VAL A 199 -16.34 -4.86 -2.80
CA VAL A 199 -17.38 -4.74 -3.84
C VAL A 199 -17.92 -6.13 -4.18
N ASN A 200 -18.91 -6.59 -3.42
CA ASN A 200 -19.52 -7.90 -3.62
C ASN A 200 -20.25 -8.00 -4.97
N ARG A 201 -20.02 -9.08 -5.72
CA ARG A 201 -20.60 -9.28 -7.05
C ARG A 201 -22.12 -9.40 -7.07
N THR A 202 -22.71 -9.99 -6.04
CA THR A 202 -24.16 -10.17 -5.94
C THR A 202 -24.84 -8.84 -5.63
N GLU A 203 -24.31 -8.10 -4.66
CA GLU A 203 -24.86 -6.81 -4.22
C GLU A 203 -24.71 -5.72 -5.28
N HIS A 204 -23.60 -5.71 -6.02
CA HIS A 204 -23.31 -4.75 -7.08
C HIS A 204 -23.55 -5.31 -8.50
N SER A 205 -24.39 -6.33 -8.63
CA SER A 205 -24.65 -6.99 -9.93
C SER A 205 -25.21 -6.05 -11.00
N TYR A 206 -26.09 -5.11 -10.61
CA TYR A 206 -26.67 -4.12 -11.54
C TYR A 206 -25.71 -2.99 -11.90
N MET A 207 -24.74 -2.68 -11.05
CA MET A 207 -23.78 -1.60 -11.23
C MET A 207 -22.45 -1.96 -10.57
N PRO A 208 -21.59 -2.73 -11.27
CA PRO A 208 -20.27 -3.09 -10.76
C PRO A 208 -19.45 -1.83 -10.46
N LEU A 209 -18.90 -1.72 -9.25
CA LEU A 209 -18.15 -0.52 -8.84
C LEU A 209 -16.64 -0.72 -9.04
N PRO A 210 -15.96 0.15 -9.82
CA PRO A 210 -14.53 0.00 -10.08
C PRO A 210 -13.71 0.55 -8.91
N LEU A 211 -13.30 -0.35 -8.01
CA LEU A 211 -12.49 0.00 -6.83
C LEU A 211 -11.14 -0.72 -6.89
N PHE A 212 -10.06 0.07 -6.94
CA PHE A 212 -8.71 -0.47 -6.86
C PHE A 212 -8.35 -0.83 -5.43
N ARG A 213 -7.79 -2.01 -5.24
CA ARG A 213 -7.35 -2.55 -3.95
C ARG A 213 -6.12 -3.41 -4.15
N TYR A 214 -5.57 -3.97 -3.08
CA TYR A 214 -4.40 -4.82 -3.17
C TYR A 214 -4.72 -6.31 -3.41
N CYS A 215 -5.97 -6.72 -3.23
CA CYS A 215 -6.44 -8.08 -3.52
C CYS A 215 -7.94 -8.10 -3.87
N THR A 216 -8.40 -9.25 -4.36
CA THR A 216 -9.80 -9.55 -4.63
C THR A 216 -10.13 -11.01 -4.31
N THR A 217 -11.38 -11.44 -4.53
CA THR A 217 -11.78 -12.86 -4.55
C THR A 217 -12.68 -13.11 -5.76
N PRO A 218 -12.99 -14.37 -6.13
CA PRO A 218 -13.96 -14.65 -7.19
C PRO A 218 -15.36 -14.06 -6.96
N GLN A 219 -15.70 -13.67 -5.72
CA GLN A 219 -16.99 -13.08 -5.33
C GLN A 219 -16.97 -11.55 -5.33
N HIS A 220 -15.85 -10.92 -5.69
CA HIS A 220 -15.69 -9.47 -5.62
C HIS A 220 -15.32 -8.87 -6.98
N PHE A 221 -15.64 -7.58 -7.16
CA PHE A 221 -15.27 -6.78 -8.33
C PHE A 221 -14.01 -5.93 -8.11
N ASP A 222 -13.48 -5.89 -6.87
CA ASP A 222 -12.29 -5.12 -6.55
C ASP A 222 -11.12 -5.48 -7.49
N ILE A 223 -10.38 -4.45 -7.95
CA ILE A 223 -9.34 -4.54 -8.99
C ILE A 223 -7.97 -4.60 -8.29
N PRO A 224 -7.24 -5.74 -8.36
CA PRO A 224 -5.95 -5.89 -7.69
C PRO A 224 -4.84 -5.06 -8.33
N PHE A 225 -4.22 -4.25 -7.48
CA PHE A 225 -3.08 -3.39 -7.73
C PHE A 225 -1.88 -3.84 -6.87
N PRO A 226 -0.63 -3.65 -7.31
CA PRO A 226 0.54 -3.97 -6.49
C PRO A 226 0.51 -3.27 -5.12
N ASP A 227 0.76 -4.04 -4.06
CA ASP A 227 0.74 -3.50 -2.70
C ASP A 227 1.85 -2.47 -2.44
N TRP A 228 1.66 -1.64 -1.42
CA TRP A 228 2.62 -0.58 -1.05
C TRP A 228 4.04 -1.11 -0.78
N SER A 229 4.17 -2.36 -0.36
CA SER A 229 5.45 -2.94 0.06
C SER A 229 6.39 -3.24 -1.11
N TYR A 230 5.94 -3.12 -2.35
CA TYR A 230 6.84 -3.12 -3.52
C TYR A 230 7.84 -1.95 -3.48
N TRP A 231 7.39 -0.78 -3.02
CA TRP A 231 8.24 0.40 -2.81
C TRP A 231 8.84 0.47 -1.41
N GLY A 232 8.34 -0.34 -0.48
CA GLY A 232 8.90 -0.49 0.85
C GLY A 232 7.85 -0.57 1.95
N TRP A 233 8.26 -1.11 3.10
CA TRP A 233 7.45 -1.09 4.32
C TRP A 233 8.33 -0.66 5.50
N SER A 234 8.44 0.66 5.64
CA SER A 234 9.39 1.30 6.56
C SER A 234 9.14 0.92 8.02
N GLU A 235 7.88 0.76 8.43
CA GLU A 235 7.43 0.50 9.79
C GLU A 235 8.03 -0.78 10.36
N ILE A 236 8.26 -1.79 9.51
CA ILE A 236 8.78 -3.11 9.89
C ILE A 236 10.11 -3.46 9.19
N ASN A 237 10.82 -2.46 8.67
CA ASN A 237 12.13 -2.60 8.02
C ASN A 237 12.17 -3.54 6.80
N ILE A 238 11.10 -3.61 6.01
CA ILE A 238 11.13 -4.35 4.74
C ILE A 238 11.61 -3.41 3.64
N GLU A 239 12.73 -3.74 3.01
CA GLU A 239 13.33 -2.95 1.92
C GLU A 239 12.44 -2.96 0.67
N PRO A 240 12.64 -2.01 -0.27
CA PRO A 240 12.00 -2.05 -1.57
C PRO A 240 12.27 -3.37 -2.30
N TRP A 241 11.31 -3.81 -3.11
CA TRP A 241 11.21 -5.18 -3.58
C TRP A 241 12.49 -5.72 -4.23
N ASP A 242 13.09 -5.01 -5.18
CA ASP A 242 14.31 -5.48 -5.87
C ASP A 242 15.47 -5.72 -4.88
N GLN A 243 15.59 -4.87 -3.86
CA GLN A 243 16.63 -5.02 -2.84
C GLN A 243 16.28 -6.16 -1.86
N GLU A 244 15.02 -6.24 -1.42
CA GLU A 244 14.59 -7.28 -0.49
C GLU A 244 14.67 -8.67 -1.13
N PHE A 245 14.28 -8.80 -2.40
CA PHE A 245 14.47 -10.03 -3.17
C PHE A 245 15.94 -10.44 -3.23
N ARG A 246 16.86 -9.52 -3.56
CA ARG A 246 18.30 -9.80 -3.56
C ARG A 246 18.79 -10.24 -2.19
N ASN A 247 18.36 -9.56 -1.13
CA ASN A 247 18.71 -9.91 0.26
C ASN A 247 18.25 -11.34 0.62
N ILE A 248 17.00 -11.68 0.31
CA ILE A 248 16.44 -13.01 0.58
C ILE A 248 17.14 -14.07 -0.27
N LYS A 249 17.34 -13.82 -1.56
CA LYS A 249 18.04 -14.74 -2.47
C LYS A 249 19.47 -15.00 -2.00
N GLN A 250 20.20 -13.98 -1.57
CA GLN A 250 21.54 -14.14 -0.98
C GLN A 250 21.47 -14.92 0.35
N GLY A 251 20.56 -14.54 1.25
CA GLY A 251 20.36 -15.22 2.53
C GLY A 251 20.03 -16.71 2.38
N SER A 252 19.23 -17.06 1.36
CA SER A 252 18.86 -18.44 1.05
C SER A 252 20.06 -19.34 0.72
N ARG A 253 21.17 -18.76 0.26
CA ARG A 253 22.41 -19.47 -0.10
C ARG A 253 23.31 -19.78 1.10
N ARG A 254 23.04 -19.19 2.28
CA ARG A 254 23.79 -19.48 3.53
C ARG A 254 23.79 -20.96 3.86
N ARG A 255 22.71 -21.66 3.53
CA ARG A 255 22.55 -23.10 3.73
C ARG A 255 22.10 -23.74 2.43
N ARG A 256 22.95 -24.61 1.86
CA ARG A 256 22.62 -25.44 0.68
C ARG A 256 21.32 -26.19 0.92
N TRP A 257 20.55 -26.39 -0.16
CA TRP A 257 19.23 -27.01 -0.10
C TRP A 257 19.21 -28.32 0.68
N GLU A 258 20.19 -29.18 0.39
CA GLU A 258 20.35 -30.51 0.98
C GLU A 258 20.49 -30.45 2.51
N ASN A 259 21.10 -29.37 2.99
CA ASN A 259 21.39 -29.13 4.41
C ASN A 259 20.31 -28.32 5.13
N LYS A 260 19.27 -27.83 4.43
CA LYS A 260 18.11 -27.16 5.05
C LYS A 260 17.36 -28.13 5.97
N TRP A 261 16.80 -27.61 7.05
CA TRP A 261 16.03 -28.40 8.01
C TRP A 261 14.84 -29.06 7.30
N PRO A 262 14.65 -30.39 7.38
CA PRO A 262 13.67 -31.13 6.59
C PRO A 262 12.26 -31.06 7.18
N ILE A 263 11.88 -29.91 7.73
CA ILE A 263 10.58 -29.62 8.33
C ILE A 263 10.00 -28.34 7.73
N ALA A 264 8.69 -28.19 7.84
CA ALA A 264 8.00 -26.95 7.51
C ALA A 264 8.23 -25.88 8.56
N TYR A 265 8.20 -24.62 8.12
CA TYR A 265 8.38 -23.46 8.99
C TYR A 265 7.34 -22.40 8.70
N TRP A 266 6.75 -21.88 9.78
CA TRP A 266 5.93 -20.68 9.77
C TRP A 266 6.26 -19.80 10.97
N LYS A 267 6.35 -18.49 10.73
CA LYS A 267 6.39 -17.48 11.80
C LYS A 267 5.49 -16.32 11.40
N GLY A 268 4.45 -16.06 12.17
CA GLY A 268 3.48 -15.02 11.83
C GLY A 268 2.60 -14.61 13.00
N ASN A 269 1.88 -13.50 12.83
CA ASN A 269 0.92 -13.03 13.83
C ASN A 269 -0.42 -13.76 13.61
N PRO A 270 -0.89 -14.57 14.58
CA PRO A 270 -2.20 -15.22 14.52
C PRO A 270 -3.35 -14.28 14.93
N ASP A 271 -3.08 -13.20 15.66
CA ASP A 271 -4.09 -12.25 16.17
C ASP A 271 -4.51 -11.22 15.11
N VAL A 272 -4.93 -11.71 13.95
CA VAL A 272 -5.33 -10.90 12.79
C VAL A 272 -6.73 -11.30 12.30
N ALA A 273 -7.59 -11.76 13.21
CA ALA A 273 -8.91 -12.32 12.92
C ALA A 273 -8.89 -13.38 11.79
N SER A 274 -7.88 -14.26 11.81
CA SER A 274 -7.73 -15.38 10.88
C SER A 274 -7.88 -16.70 11.63
N PRO A 275 -9.04 -17.38 11.52
CA PRO A 275 -9.22 -18.71 12.10
C PRO A 275 -8.16 -19.70 11.62
N LEU A 276 -7.75 -19.58 10.36
CA LEU A 276 -6.71 -20.42 9.77
C LEU A 276 -5.37 -20.32 10.51
N ARG A 277 -4.93 -19.10 10.85
CA ARG A 277 -3.66 -18.93 11.59
C ARG A 277 -3.75 -19.41 13.02
N MET A 278 -4.93 -19.30 13.64
CA MET A 278 -5.18 -19.87 14.96
C MET A 278 -5.10 -21.39 14.93
N GLU A 279 -5.72 -22.03 13.93
CA GLU A 279 -5.64 -23.47 13.74
C GLU A 279 -4.21 -23.95 13.46
N LEU A 280 -3.46 -23.20 12.63
CA LEU A 280 -2.07 -23.53 12.29
C LEU A 280 -1.16 -23.64 13.52
N LEU A 281 -1.41 -22.89 14.60
CA LEU A 281 -0.64 -23.01 15.84
C LEU A 281 -0.72 -24.40 16.47
N ASN A 282 -1.82 -25.12 16.24
CA ASN A 282 -2.03 -26.47 16.77
C ASN A 282 -1.20 -27.52 16.03
N CYS A 283 -0.56 -27.18 14.90
CA CYS A 283 0.25 -28.11 14.12
C CYS A 283 1.67 -28.30 14.65
N ASN A 284 2.01 -27.70 15.79
CA ASN A 284 3.28 -27.86 16.47
C ASN A 284 3.25 -29.12 17.36
N ASP A 285 3.15 -30.31 16.73
CA ASP A 285 3.02 -31.60 17.45
C ASP A 285 4.40 -32.10 17.96
N PRO A 286 4.58 -32.28 19.28
CA PRO A 286 5.81 -32.85 19.86
C PRO A 286 6.09 -34.28 19.41
N ASN A 287 5.06 -35.06 19.08
CA ASN A 287 5.17 -36.47 18.74
C ASN A 287 5.40 -36.70 17.23
N ASN A 288 5.27 -35.67 16.41
CA ASN A 288 5.30 -35.78 14.96
C ASN A 288 5.87 -34.52 14.28
N TRP A 289 7.12 -34.20 14.64
CA TRP A 289 7.90 -33.00 14.29
C TRP A 289 8.08 -32.74 12.78
N ARG A 290 7.00 -32.44 12.03
CA ARG A 290 7.08 -32.05 10.61
C ARG A 290 6.90 -30.56 10.36
N ALA A 291 6.57 -29.79 11.37
CA ALA A 291 6.44 -28.35 11.29
C ALA A 291 6.99 -27.67 12.54
N GLN A 292 7.56 -26.48 12.35
CA GLN A 292 7.88 -25.52 13.40
C GLN A 292 6.99 -24.29 13.16
N ILE A 293 6.03 -24.09 14.06
CA ILE A 293 5.07 -22.98 13.99
C ILE A 293 5.35 -22.00 15.13
N LEU A 294 5.69 -20.76 14.80
CA LEU A 294 6.09 -19.74 15.76
C LEU A 294 5.16 -18.53 15.71
N ARG A 295 4.82 -18.00 16.88
CA ARG A 295 4.10 -16.73 17.00
C ARG A 295 5.04 -15.55 16.75
N GLN A 296 4.62 -14.60 15.92
CA GLN A 296 5.29 -13.31 15.76
C GLN A 296 4.62 -12.27 16.65
N ASP A 297 5.32 -11.83 17.68
CA ASP A 297 4.95 -10.64 18.46
C ASP A 297 5.56 -9.39 17.80
N TRP A 298 4.70 -8.51 17.27
CA TRP A 298 5.14 -7.27 16.63
C TRP A 298 5.59 -6.20 17.63
N GLY A 299 5.04 -6.19 18.84
CA GLY A 299 5.45 -5.27 19.90
C GLY A 299 6.84 -5.59 20.45
N GLU A 300 7.16 -6.87 20.62
CA GLU A 300 8.52 -7.32 20.94
C GLU A 300 9.49 -7.05 19.78
N ALA A 301 9.09 -7.37 18.55
CA ALA A 301 9.93 -7.12 17.38
C ALA A 301 10.26 -5.62 17.24
N ALA A 302 9.28 -4.74 17.45
CA ALA A 302 9.49 -3.29 17.44
C ALA A 302 10.50 -2.85 18.51
N ARG A 303 10.37 -3.33 19.76
CA ARG A 303 11.34 -3.05 20.85
C ARG A 303 12.76 -3.49 20.53
N LYS A 304 12.91 -4.58 19.77
CA LYS A 304 14.22 -5.11 19.31
C LYS A 304 14.67 -4.54 17.95
N GLY A 305 13.94 -3.58 17.38
CA GLY A 305 14.26 -2.96 16.09
C GLY A 305 14.19 -3.93 14.90
N PHE A 306 13.33 -4.96 14.98
CA PHE A 306 13.05 -5.96 13.95
C PHE A 306 14.26 -6.81 13.50
N LYS A 307 15.39 -6.77 14.24
CA LYS A 307 16.61 -7.51 13.87
C LYS A 307 16.39 -9.03 13.75
N GLU A 308 15.52 -9.58 14.60
CA GLU A 308 15.17 -11.01 14.65
C GLU A 308 14.06 -11.40 13.64
N SER A 309 13.53 -10.44 12.89
CA SER A 309 12.47 -10.65 11.89
C SER A 309 12.98 -10.49 10.45
N LYS A 310 14.30 -10.36 10.25
CA LYS A 310 14.91 -10.26 8.92
C LYS A 310 14.56 -11.47 8.05
N LEU A 311 13.90 -11.24 6.92
CA LEU A 311 13.40 -12.30 6.04
C LEU A 311 14.55 -13.13 5.42
N SER A 312 15.68 -12.50 5.12
CA SER A 312 16.89 -13.17 4.62
C SER A 312 17.48 -14.22 5.57
N GLN A 313 17.10 -14.20 6.84
CA GLN A 313 17.52 -15.20 7.84
C GLN A 313 16.49 -16.32 8.04
N GLN A 314 15.35 -16.29 7.35
CA GLN A 314 14.24 -17.22 7.55
C GLN A 314 14.13 -18.31 6.47
N CYS A 315 15.22 -18.56 5.72
CA CYS A 315 15.27 -19.52 4.61
C CYS A 315 16.04 -20.80 4.94
N ASP A 316 16.20 -21.17 6.22
CA ASP A 316 16.96 -22.36 6.63
C ASP A 316 16.17 -23.67 6.57
N HIS A 317 14.88 -23.61 6.29
CA HIS A 317 13.96 -24.75 6.25
C HIS A 317 13.65 -25.16 4.81
N ARG A 318 13.49 -26.46 4.57
CA ARG A 318 13.10 -26.98 3.25
C ARG A 318 11.70 -26.51 2.87
N TYR A 319 10.78 -26.38 3.82
CA TYR A 319 9.40 -26.00 3.51
C TYR A 319 9.01 -24.72 4.26
N LYS A 320 8.31 -23.82 3.57
CA LYS A 320 7.82 -22.55 4.13
C LYS A 320 6.31 -22.49 3.94
N ILE A 321 5.57 -22.37 5.03
CA ILE A 321 4.11 -22.34 4.99
C ILE A 321 3.65 -20.92 4.69
N TYR A 322 2.70 -20.78 3.78
CA TYR A 322 1.92 -19.56 3.57
C TYR A 322 0.51 -19.77 4.12
N ALA A 323 0.08 -18.81 4.95
CA ALA A 323 -1.24 -18.77 5.56
C ALA A 323 -1.78 -17.34 5.49
N GLU A 324 -2.98 -17.19 4.96
CA GLU A 324 -3.67 -15.90 4.86
C GLU A 324 -3.93 -15.30 6.25
N GLY A 325 -3.90 -13.97 6.33
CA GLY A 325 -4.12 -13.23 7.56
C GLY A 325 -5.55 -12.74 7.64
N TYR A 326 -5.72 -11.46 7.98
CA TYR A 326 -7.02 -10.79 7.88
C TYR A 326 -7.56 -10.81 6.44
N ALA A 327 -6.67 -10.72 5.44
CA ALA A 327 -6.92 -10.97 4.04
C ALA A 327 -5.71 -11.67 3.38
N TRP A 328 -5.38 -11.36 2.12
CA TRP A 328 -4.11 -11.77 1.51
C TRP A 328 -2.93 -11.35 2.40
N SER A 329 -1.86 -12.14 2.41
CA SER A 329 -0.68 -11.80 3.19
C SER A 329 0.49 -11.43 2.29
N VAL A 330 1.01 -10.23 2.52
CA VAL A 330 2.25 -9.70 1.89
C VAL A 330 3.43 -10.68 2.00
N SER A 331 3.42 -11.59 2.98
CA SER A 331 4.46 -12.60 3.20
C SER A 331 4.68 -13.57 2.03
N LEU A 332 3.71 -13.75 1.13
CA LEU A 332 3.80 -14.73 0.05
C LEU A 332 5.04 -14.52 -0.82
N LYS A 333 5.23 -13.32 -1.38
CA LYS A 333 6.37 -13.03 -2.27
C LYS A 333 7.72 -13.28 -1.60
N TYR A 334 7.81 -13.03 -0.29
CA TYR A 334 9.03 -13.30 0.47
C TYR A 334 9.26 -14.79 0.73
N ILE A 335 8.19 -15.54 0.99
CA ILE A 335 8.23 -17.01 1.12
C ILE A 335 8.72 -17.66 -0.17
N LEU A 336 8.13 -17.28 -1.30
CA LEU A 336 8.49 -17.78 -2.64
C LEU A 336 9.97 -17.49 -2.97
N SER A 337 10.51 -16.38 -2.44
CA SER A 337 11.89 -15.95 -2.69
C SER A 337 12.97 -16.74 -1.94
N CYS A 338 12.60 -17.58 -0.95
CA CYS A 338 13.59 -18.29 -0.12
C CYS A 338 14.28 -19.47 -0.82
N GLY A 339 13.81 -19.91 -1.99
CA GLY A 339 14.22 -21.18 -2.59
C GLY A 339 13.73 -22.42 -1.81
N SER A 340 13.03 -22.20 -0.68
CA SER A 340 12.21 -23.16 0.06
C SER A 340 11.00 -23.59 -0.75
N VAL A 341 10.50 -24.80 -0.51
CA VAL A 341 9.25 -25.28 -1.09
C VAL A 341 8.11 -24.54 -0.39
N PRO A 342 7.36 -23.71 -1.11
CA PRO A 342 6.20 -23.05 -0.54
C PRO A 342 5.10 -24.09 -0.32
N LEU A 343 4.56 -24.15 0.89
CA LEU A 343 3.35 -24.90 1.22
C LEU A 343 2.23 -23.88 1.35
N ILE A 344 1.41 -23.74 0.30
CA ILE A 344 0.36 -22.71 0.25
C ILE A 344 -0.95 -23.34 0.69
N ILE A 345 -1.45 -22.92 1.85
CA ILE A 345 -2.79 -23.29 2.30
C ILE A 345 -3.81 -22.63 1.38
N SER A 346 -4.85 -23.37 0.98
CA SER A 346 -5.87 -22.92 0.02
C SER A 346 -6.25 -21.44 0.22
N GLN A 347 -5.97 -20.66 -0.81
CA GLN A 347 -6.12 -19.21 -0.79
C GLN A 347 -7.56 -18.81 -1.06
N GLN A 348 -8.04 -17.81 -0.34
CA GLN A 348 -9.31 -17.13 -0.64
C GLN A 348 -9.07 -15.87 -1.47
N TYR A 349 -7.92 -15.23 -1.28
CA TYR A 349 -7.61 -13.95 -1.89
C TYR A 349 -6.62 -14.10 -3.04
N GLU A 350 -6.87 -13.32 -4.09
CA GLU A 350 -5.99 -13.17 -5.23
C GLU A 350 -5.41 -11.76 -5.23
N ASP A 351 -4.08 -11.66 -5.28
CA ASP A 351 -3.41 -10.42 -5.66
C ASP A 351 -2.97 -10.53 -7.14
N PHE A 352 -2.27 -9.52 -7.66
CA PHE A 352 -1.86 -9.56 -9.06
C PHE A 352 -0.82 -10.65 -9.38
N LEU A 353 -0.01 -11.10 -8.42
CA LEU A 353 1.09 -12.05 -8.65
C LEU A 353 0.66 -13.51 -8.44
N THR A 354 -0.30 -13.77 -7.55
CA THR A 354 -0.73 -15.14 -7.19
C THR A 354 -1.21 -15.93 -8.41
N ARG A 355 -1.71 -15.23 -9.42
CA ARG A 355 -2.25 -15.79 -10.68
C ARG A 355 -1.17 -16.34 -11.61
N GLY A 356 0.09 -16.00 -11.36
CA GLY A 356 1.25 -16.60 -12.04
C GLY A 356 1.74 -17.90 -11.39
N LEU A 357 1.19 -18.31 -10.23
CA LEU A 357 1.63 -19.50 -9.51
C LEU A 357 0.90 -20.74 -10.00
N VAL A 358 1.66 -21.79 -10.31
CA VAL A 358 1.12 -23.09 -10.74
C VAL A 358 1.36 -24.15 -9.66
N PRO A 359 0.29 -24.84 -9.18
CA PRO A 359 0.43 -25.93 -8.22
C PRO A 359 1.37 -27.03 -8.73
N ASN A 360 2.17 -27.60 -7.83
CA ASN A 360 3.20 -28.62 -8.09
C ASN A 360 4.36 -28.17 -8.99
N ILE A 361 4.35 -26.93 -9.49
CA ILE A 361 5.49 -26.30 -10.17
C ILE A 361 6.13 -25.27 -9.24
N ASN A 362 5.35 -24.30 -8.76
CA ASN A 362 5.87 -23.23 -7.89
C ASN A 362 5.63 -23.51 -6.40
N PHE A 363 4.67 -24.37 -6.04
CA PHE A 363 4.32 -24.65 -4.65
C PHE A 363 3.61 -26.00 -4.49
N LEU A 364 3.51 -26.49 -3.25
CA LEU A 364 2.63 -27.60 -2.90
C LEU A 364 1.33 -27.06 -2.28
N PRO A 365 0.15 -27.38 -2.82
CA PRO A 365 -1.12 -26.96 -2.26
C PRO A 365 -1.41 -27.72 -0.96
N ILE A 366 -1.88 -27.02 0.06
CA ILE A 366 -2.27 -27.59 1.35
C ILE A 366 -3.78 -27.39 1.54
N PRO A 367 -4.57 -28.47 1.56
CA PRO A 367 -5.98 -28.40 1.94
C PRO A 367 -6.13 -27.84 3.36
N PRO A 368 -7.15 -27.00 3.62
CA PRO A 368 -7.40 -26.48 4.96
C PRO A 368 -8.03 -27.54 5.87
N LEU A 369 -8.70 -28.55 5.30
CA LEU A 369 -9.20 -29.70 6.06
C LEU A 369 -8.04 -30.59 6.51
N ASP A 370 -8.08 -31.06 7.76
CA ASP A 370 -7.01 -31.82 8.41
C ASP A 370 -5.64 -31.14 8.28
N LEU A 371 -5.61 -29.82 8.50
CA LEU A 371 -4.49 -28.93 8.18
C LEU A 371 -3.12 -29.48 8.58
N CYS A 372 -2.98 -29.92 9.83
CA CYS A 372 -1.69 -30.42 10.35
C CYS A 372 -1.26 -31.72 9.67
N GLN A 373 -2.20 -32.62 9.41
CA GLN A 373 -1.94 -33.87 8.69
C GLN A 373 -1.61 -33.60 7.21
N SER A 374 -2.26 -32.62 6.59
CA SER A 374 -1.99 -32.18 5.23
C SER A 374 -0.57 -31.60 5.10
N ILE A 375 -0.15 -30.72 6.02
CA ILE A 375 1.23 -30.20 6.09
C ILE A 375 2.22 -31.34 6.27
N LYS A 376 1.96 -32.24 7.23
CA LYS A 376 2.81 -33.39 7.52
C LYS A 376 3.01 -34.25 6.26
N SER A 377 1.92 -34.56 5.55
CA SER A 377 1.94 -35.40 4.36
C SER A 377 2.75 -34.77 3.23
N ALA A 378 2.63 -33.45 3.01
CA ALA A 378 3.44 -32.72 2.04
C ALA A 378 4.93 -32.73 2.38
N VAL A 379 5.28 -32.57 3.66
CA VAL A 379 6.67 -32.62 4.15
C VAL A 379 7.26 -34.03 4.00
N ASP A 380 6.49 -35.07 4.36
CA ASP A 380 6.92 -36.46 4.21
C ASP A 380 7.17 -36.81 2.74
N TRP A 381 6.24 -36.44 1.86
CA TRP A 381 6.41 -36.62 0.42
C TRP A 381 7.66 -35.91 -0.10
N GLY A 382 7.85 -34.63 0.24
CA GLY A 382 8.99 -33.86 -0.24
C GLY A 382 10.33 -34.40 0.25
N ASN A 383 10.36 -34.96 1.47
CA ASN A 383 11.57 -35.58 2.03
C ASN A 383 11.89 -36.92 1.38
N GLN A 384 10.87 -37.65 0.89
CA GLN A 384 11.04 -38.86 0.08
C GLN A 384 11.40 -38.53 -1.38
N HIS A 385 11.09 -37.32 -1.85
CA HIS A 385 11.33 -36.87 -3.23
C HIS A 385 12.19 -35.58 -3.28
N PRO A 386 13.42 -35.59 -2.73
CA PRO A 386 14.20 -34.37 -2.51
C PRO A 386 14.53 -33.61 -3.80
N SER A 387 14.74 -34.30 -4.92
CA SER A 387 15.02 -33.67 -6.22
C SER A 387 13.80 -32.91 -6.76
N GLN A 388 12.60 -33.49 -6.64
CA GLN A 388 11.35 -32.85 -7.07
C GLN A 388 11.01 -31.68 -6.14
N ALA A 389 11.11 -31.87 -4.82
CA ALA A 389 10.91 -30.80 -3.85
C ALA A 389 11.85 -29.62 -4.09
N LYS A 390 13.15 -29.89 -4.32
CA LYS A 390 14.13 -28.86 -4.68
C LYS A 390 13.76 -28.10 -5.95
N ALA A 391 13.27 -28.81 -6.98
CA ALA A 391 12.86 -28.21 -8.24
C ALA A 391 11.68 -27.24 -8.03
N ILE A 392 10.70 -27.60 -7.20
CA ILE A 392 9.57 -26.72 -6.86
C ILE A 392 10.05 -25.45 -6.17
N GLY A 393 10.87 -25.56 -5.12
CA GLY A 393 11.40 -24.39 -4.41
C GLY A 393 12.26 -23.49 -5.30
N ARG A 394 13.03 -24.08 -6.23
CA ARG A 394 13.78 -23.33 -7.24
C ARG A 394 12.86 -22.61 -8.22
N ALA A 395 11.85 -23.29 -8.76
CA ALA A 395 10.89 -22.69 -9.68
C ALA A 395 10.10 -21.54 -9.04
N ALA A 396 9.80 -21.62 -7.73
CA ALA A 396 9.22 -20.51 -6.98
C ALA A 396 10.17 -19.29 -6.94
N GLN A 397 11.44 -19.51 -6.58
CA GLN A 397 12.44 -18.44 -6.51
C GLN A 397 12.77 -17.86 -7.89
N ASP A 398 12.76 -18.68 -8.95
CA ASP A 398 12.98 -18.24 -10.33
C ASP A 398 11.79 -17.43 -10.84
N PHE A 399 10.55 -17.80 -10.50
CA PHE A 399 9.36 -16.98 -10.76
C PHE A 399 9.49 -15.60 -10.09
N MET A 400 9.87 -15.55 -8.81
CA MET A 400 10.09 -14.26 -8.14
C MET A 400 11.26 -13.47 -8.72
N ALA A 401 12.29 -14.14 -9.25
CA ALA A 401 13.38 -13.47 -9.96
C ALA A 401 12.92 -12.79 -11.25
N SER A 402 11.86 -13.30 -11.89
CA SER A 402 11.28 -12.72 -13.10
C SER A 402 10.38 -11.52 -12.83
N LEU A 403 9.86 -11.39 -11.60
CA LEU A 403 8.97 -10.30 -11.20
C LEU A 403 9.78 -9.11 -10.68
N SER A 404 10.59 -8.44 -11.50
CA SER A 404 11.33 -7.22 -11.10
C SER A 404 10.40 -6.01 -10.89
N MET A 405 10.90 -4.92 -10.30
CA MET A 405 10.15 -3.66 -10.29
C MET A 405 9.80 -3.17 -11.70
N GLU A 406 10.60 -3.46 -12.72
CA GLU A 406 10.24 -3.16 -14.12
C GLU A 406 8.96 -3.88 -14.53
N ARG A 407 8.82 -5.18 -14.21
CA ARG A 407 7.59 -5.93 -14.47
C ARG A 407 6.41 -5.43 -13.63
N VAL A 408 6.65 -4.96 -12.41
CA VAL A 408 5.60 -4.34 -11.58
C VAL A 408 5.08 -3.07 -12.25
N TYR A 409 5.97 -2.20 -12.76
CA TYR A 409 5.56 -1.02 -13.51
C TYR A 409 4.88 -1.35 -14.83
N ASP A 410 5.30 -2.40 -15.53
CA ASP A 410 4.60 -2.88 -16.73
C ASP A 410 3.17 -3.31 -16.40
N TYR A 411 2.96 -4.06 -15.31
CA TYR A 411 1.62 -4.46 -14.87
C TYR A 411 0.76 -3.24 -14.56
N MET A 412 1.30 -2.28 -13.79
CA MET A 412 0.59 -1.05 -13.45
C MET A 412 0.24 -0.23 -14.70
N TYR A 413 1.18 -0.08 -15.63
CA TYR A 413 0.99 0.62 -16.89
C TYR A 413 -0.18 0.01 -17.66
N HIS A 414 -0.19 -1.30 -17.85
CA HIS A 414 -1.25 -2.00 -18.57
C HIS A 414 -2.58 -1.93 -17.85
N LEU A 415 -2.59 -2.11 -16.53
CA LEU A 415 -3.82 -2.02 -15.74
C LEU A 415 -4.46 -0.64 -15.84
N VAL A 416 -3.69 0.43 -15.66
CA VAL A 416 -4.16 1.82 -15.81
C VAL A 416 -4.60 2.10 -17.25
N THR A 417 -3.85 1.62 -18.23
CA THR A 417 -4.16 1.84 -19.65
C THR A 417 -5.46 1.15 -20.05
N GLU A 418 -5.61 -0.14 -19.74
CA GLU A 418 -6.85 -0.88 -20.05
C GLU A 418 -8.05 -0.32 -19.28
N TYR A 419 -7.86 0.10 -18.02
CA TYR A 419 -8.91 0.74 -17.25
C TYR A 419 -9.37 2.08 -17.87
N SER A 420 -8.42 2.93 -18.28
CA SER A 420 -8.72 4.25 -18.87
C SER A 420 -9.60 4.15 -20.12
N LYS A 421 -9.41 3.11 -20.95
CA LYS A 421 -10.20 2.85 -22.16
C LYS A 421 -11.67 2.58 -21.88
N LEU A 422 -11.99 2.15 -20.66
CA LEU A 422 -13.36 1.86 -20.25
C LEU A 422 -14.08 3.14 -19.77
N GLN A 423 -13.38 4.26 -19.57
CA GLN A 423 -13.98 5.50 -19.10
C GLN A 423 -14.69 6.23 -20.24
N THR A 424 -15.96 6.55 -20.05
CA THR A 424 -16.83 7.26 -21.04
C THR A 424 -16.87 8.77 -20.81
N PHE A 425 -15.96 9.28 -20.00
CA PHE A 425 -15.84 10.67 -19.64
C PHE A 425 -14.35 11.06 -19.67
N GLN A 426 -14.09 12.34 -19.84
CA GLN A 426 -12.73 12.86 -19.75
C GLN A 426 -12.36 13.09 -18.27
N PRO A 427 -11.28 12.47 -17.77
CA PRO A 427 -10.75 12.78 -16.44
C PRO A 427 -10.43 14.27 -16.30
N VAL A 428 -10.82 14.85 -15.17
CA VAL A 428 -10.53 16.24 -14.82
C VAL A 428 -10.12 16.31 -13.37
N GLN A 429 -9.22 17.23 -13.03
CA GLN A 429 -8.82 17.46 -11.65
C GLN A 429 -10.04 17.84 -10.79
N PRO A 430 -10.37 17.08 -9.73
CA PRO A 430 -11.38 17.48 -8.77
C PRO A 430 -10.94 18.73 -8.00
N SER A 431 -11.86 19.65 -7.69
CA SER A 431 -11.55 20.89 -6.96
C SER A 431 -10.98 20.66 -5.54
N THR A 432 -11.21 19.47 -4.98
CA THR A 432 -10.73 19.03 -3.67
C THR A 432 -9.41 18.25 -3.75
N ALA A 433 -8.95 17.88 -4.94
CA ALA A 433 -7.72 17.13 -5.13
C ALA A 433 -6.49 18.05 -5.17
N LEU A 434 -5.41 17.61 -4.52
CA LEU A 434 -4.12 18.28 -4.56
C LEU A 434 -3.23 17.67 -5.64
N GLU A 435 -2.44 18.49 -6.33
CA GLU A 435 -1.34 18.00 -7.16
C GLU A 435 -0.30 17.35 -6.25
N VAL A 436 0.08 16.12 -6.56
CA VAL A 436 1.06 15.35 -5.81
C VAL A 436 2.29 15.13 -6.68
N CYS A 437 3.47 15.45 -6.14
CA CYS A 437 4.77 15.22 -6.76
C CYS A 437 5.75 14.60 -5.77
N THR A 438 6.96 14.28 -6.25
CA THR A 438 8.03 13.69 -5.44
C THR A 438 8.33 14.54 -4.21
N GLU A 439 8.46 15.86 -4.39
CA GLU A 439 8.76 16.82 -3.34
C GLU A 439 7.64 16.85 -2.28
N TYR A 440 6.38 16.82 -2.70
CA TYR A 440 5.22 16.76 -1.81
C TYR A 440 5.28 15.52 -0.91
N VAL A 441 5.51 14.34 -1.48
CA VAL A 441 5.57 13.08 -0.73
C VAL A 441 6.75 13.08 0.23
N LEU A 442 7.94 13.47 -0.24
CA LEU A 442 9.15 13.53 0.59
C LEU A 442 9.03 14.56 1.71
N CYS A 443 8.32 15.67 1.47
CA CYS A 443 8.08 16.68 2.48
C CYS A 443 7.32 16.08 3.67
N PHE A 444 6.25 15.31 3.44
CA PHE A 444 5.50 14.66 4.51
C PHE A 444 6.19 13.44 5.14
N ALA A 445 7.10 12.79 4.41
CA ALA A 445 7.77 11.59 4.88
C ALA A 445 8.75 11.87 6.04
N ASP A 446 8.74 11.01 7.05
CA ASP A 446 9.76 11.00 8.10
C ASP A 446 11.14 10.56 7.54
N GLN A 447 12.22 10.73 8.31
CA GLN A 447 13.58 10.41 7.87
C GLN A 447 13.76 8.93 7.45
N LYS A 448 13.02 8.01 8.08
CA LYS A 448 13.05 6.59 7.72
C LYS A 448 12.27 6.37 6.43
N GLN A 449 11.05 6.89 6.32
CA GLN A 449 10.24 6.81 5.11
C GLN A 449 10.97 7.39 3.90
N GLN A 450 11.59 8.57 4.02
CA GLN A 450 12.39 9.18 2.94
C GLN A 450 13.49 8.25 2.41
N ARG A 451 14.22 7.57 3.31
CA ARG A 451 15.26 6.61 2.89
C ARG A 451 14.69 5.46 2.04
N TRP A 452 13.50 4.97 2.38
CA TRP A 452 12.83 3.91 1.62
C TRP A 452 12.30 4.41 0.28
N LEU A 453 11.68 5.60 0.27
CA LEU A 453 11.20 6.25 -0.95
C LEU A 453 12.35 6.50 -1.94
N HIS A 454 13.46 7.08 -1.47
CA HIS A 454 14.63 7.29 -2.33
C HIS A 454 15.22 5.98 -2.89
N LYS A 455 15.27 4.91 -2.09
CA LYS A 455 15.75 3.59 -2.55
C LYS A 455 14.83 2.95 -3.59
N SER A 456 13.56 3.33 -3.64
CA SER A 456 12.56 2.81 -4.58
C SER A 456 12.21 3.78 -5.70
N ALA A 457 12.99 4.86 -5.86
CA ALA A 457 12.79 5.82 -6.93
C ALA A 457 13.08 5.18 -8.30
N ALA A 458 12.12 5.27 -9.21
CA ALA A 458 12.28 4.82 -10.58
C ALA A 458 13.14 5.81 -11.39
N VAL A 459 13.61 5.31 -12.52
CA VAL A 459 14.24 6.09 -13.59
C VAL A 459 13.44 5.93 -14.88
N PRO A 460 13.42 6.94 -15.77
CA PRO A 460 12.77 6.81 -17.07
C PRO A 460 13.23 5.56 -17.83
N SER A 461 12.30 4.89 -18.48
CA SER A 461 12.58 3.72 -19.31
C SER A 461 13.12 4.11 -20.67
N SER A 462 14.22 3.46 -21.08
CA SER A 462 14.72 3.54 -22.46
C SER A 462 13.92 2.67 -23.43
N THR A 463 13.14 1.70 -22.93
CA THR A 463 12.32 0.78 -23.72
C THR A 463 10.84 0.99 -23.44
N PRO A 464 9.94 0.69 -24.40
CA PRO A 464 8.52 0.64 -24.13
C PRO A 464 8.17 -0.42 -23.06
N PRO A 465 7.01 -0.28 -22.39
CA PRO A 465 6.44 -1.37 -21.60
C PRO A 465 6.32 -2.65 -22.43
N CYS A 466 6.40 -3.81 -21.79
CA CYS A 466 6.20 -5.10 -22.46
C CYS A 466 4.84 -5.18 -23.19
N SER A 467 4.71 -6.08 -24.16
CA SER A 467 3.41 -6.31 -24.84
C SER A 467 2.52 -7.22 -24.01
N LEU A 468 1.26 -6.81 -23.76
CA LEU A 468 0.29 -7.62 -23.04
C LEU A 468 0.00 -8.93 -23.82
N PRO A 469 -0.06 -10.11 -23.18
CA PRO A 469 -0.46 -11.36 -23.86
C PRO A 469 -1.86 -11.26 -24.44
N ASN A 470 -2.10 -11.93 -25.57
CA ASN A 470 -3.40 -12.01 -26.24
C ASN A 470 -4.48 -12.67 -25.37
#